data_AF-A0AA86URI2-F1
#
_entry.id   AF-A0AA86URI2-F1
#
_cell.length_a   1.000
_cell.length_b   1.000
_cell.length_c   1.000
_cell.angle_alpha   90.00
_cell.angle_beta   90.00
_cell.angle_gamma   90.00
#
_symmetry.space_group_name_H-M   'P 1'
#
loop_
_entity.id
_entity.type
_entity.pdbx_description
1 polymer ?
#
loop_
_entity_poly.entity_id
_entity_poly.type
_entity_poly.pdbx_seq_one_letter_code
_entity_poly.pdbx_strand_id
1 'polypeptide(L)'
;MSLTTVSRLLAKFSLSYYVAKIKPKLTEKHKLERLNFARMNLKQPIEYWRTFLYTDECCSKCYANRAGRVLRAPKDEWNPKYFLEVQNMDCFRA
;
A
#
# COMPACT_ATOMS: atom_id res chain seq x y z
N MET A 1 -31.46 1.21 -15.07
CA MET A 1 -30.35 0.22 -15.06
C MET A 1 -30.05 -0.16 -13.62
N SER A 2 -30.14 -1.45 -13.25
CA SER A 2 -29.87 -1.92 -11.88
C SER A 2 -28.38 -2.27 -11.69
N LEU A 3 -27.91 -2.27 -10.44
CA LEU A 3 -26.53 -2.68 -10.06
C LEU A 3 -26.19 -4.11 -10.54
N THR A 4 -27.19 -4.99 -10.56
CA THR A 4 -27.06 -6.37 -11.06
C THR A 4 -26.78 -6.41 -12.55
N THR A 5 -27.40 -5.54 -13.34
CA THR A 5 -27.16 -5.42 -14.78
C THR A 5 -25.75 -4.93 -15.07
N VAL A 6 -25.26 -3.95 -14.31
CA VAL A 6 -23.88 -3.44 -14.43
C VAL A 6 -22.86 -4.53 -14.09
N SER A 7 -23.06 -5.27 -13.00
CA SER A 7 -22.13 -6.33 -12.58
C SER A 7 -22.03 -7.46 -13.61
N ARG A 8 -23.17 -7.90 -14.18
CA ARG A 8 -23.18 -8.90 -15.26
C ARG A 8 -22.45 -8.42 -16.50
N LEU A 9 -22.59 -7.14 -16.84
CA LEU A 9 -21.92 -6.54 -18.00
C LEU A 9 -20.40 -6.47 -17.79
N LEU A 10 -19.93 -6.04 -16.61
CA LEU A 10 -18.50 -6.06 -16.27
C LEU A 10 -17.91 -7.47 -16.34
N ALA A 11 -18.62 -8.47 -15.82
CA ALA A 11 -18.20 -9.87 -15.90
C ALA A 11 -18.13 -10.37 -17.36
N LYS A 12 -19.10 -10.03 -18.21
CA LYS A 12 -19.09 -10.36 -19.64
C LYS A 12 -17.85 -9.84 -20.36
N PHE A 13 -17.36 -8.66 -19.96
CA PHE A 13 -16.17 -8.04 -20.52
C PHE A 13 -14.88 -8.34 -19.72
N SER A 14 -14.91 -9.29 -18.78
CA SER A 14 -13.75 -9.66 -17.94
C SER A 14 -13.13 -8.49 -17.15
N LEU A 15 -13.92 -7.45 -16.88
CA LEU A 15 -13.49 -6.29 -16.12
C LEU A 15 -13.60 -6.59 -14.63
N SER A 16 -12.44 -6.73 -13.99
CA SER A 16 -12.32 -6.93 -12.55
C SER A 16 -12.20 -5.60 -11.82
N TYR A 17 -12.69 -5.55 -10.59
CA TYR A 17 -12.44 -4.42 -9.70
C TYR A 17 -10.97 -4.39 -9.27
N TYR A 18 -10.37 -3.19 -9.29
CA TYR A 18 -8.99 -2.97 -8.86
C TYR A 18 -8.92 -1.78 -7.90
N VAL A 19 -8.22 -1.95 -6.78
CA VAL A 19 -7.87 -0.85 -5.88
C VAL A 19 -6.55 -0.25 -6.33
N ALA A 20 -6.58 1.01 -6.77
CA ALA A 20 -5.36 1.71 -7.17
C ALA A 20 -4.38 1.83 -5.98
N LYS A 21 -3.08 1.59 -6.25
CA LYS A 21 -2.03 1.84 -5.26
C LYS A 21 -2.01 3.32 -4.86
N ILE A 22 -1.92 3.57 -3.56
CA ILE A 22 -1.67 4.91 -3.02
C ILE A 22 -0.26 5.33 -3.40
N LYS A 23 -0.14 6.46 -4.10
CA LYS A 23 1.14 7.04 -4.51
C LYS A 23 1.30 8.41 -3.85
N PRO A 24 2.52 8.84 -3.50
CA PRO A 24 2.75 10.20 -3.04
C PRO A 24 2.37 11.20 -4.15
N LYS A 25 1.80 12.33 -3.77
CA LYS A 25 1.47 13.41 -4.71
C LYS A 25 2.77 14.08 -5.14
N LEU A 26 3.05 14.08 -6.44
CA LEU A 26 4.23 14.72 -7.02
C LEU A 26 3.83 16.04 -7.67
N THR A 27 4.62 17.08 -7.43
CA THR A 27 4.56 18.33 -8.20
C THR A 27 5.22 18.14 -9.56
N GLU A 28 4.97 19.04 -10.52
CA GLU A 28 5.63 19.00 -11.83
C GLU A 28 7.16 19.11 -11.71
N LYS A 29 7.66 19.91 -10.77
CA LYS A 29 9.09 20.01 -10.46
C LYS A 29 9.69 18.65 -10.07
N HIS A 30 9.05 17.93 -9.14
CA HIS A 30 9.53 16.60 -8.74
C HIS A 30 9.53 15.61 -9.90
N LYS A 31 8.53 15.68 -10.81
CA LYS A 31 8.47 14.80 -11.98
C LYS A 31 9.64 15.08 -12.93
N LEU A 32 9.93 16.35 -13.20
CA LEU A 32 11.01 16.76 -14.08
C LEU A 32 12.38 16.33 -13.53
N GLU A 33 12.64 16.60 -12.25
CA GLU A 33 13.90 16.22 -11.59
C GLU A 33 14.11 14.70 -11.61
N ARG A 34 13.05 13.93 -11.29
CA ARG A 34 13.10 12.46 -11.36
C ARG A 34 13.36 11.95 -12.77
N LEU A 35 12.72 12.56 -13.78
CA LEU A 35 12.92 12.17 -15.18
C LEU A 35 14.34 12.46 -15.65
N ASN A 36 14.88 13.63 -15.29
CA ASN A 36 16.24 14.02 -15.63
C ASN A 36 17.26 13.10 -14.96
N PHE A 37 17.10 12.83 -13.66
CA PHE A 37 17.93 11.88 -12.94
C PHE A 37 17.92 10.49 -13.60
N ALA A 38 16.72 9.98 -13.94
CA ALA A 38 16.60 8.68 -14.59
C ALA A 38 17.28 8.65 -15.97
N ARG A 39 17.11 9.69 -16.79
CA ARG A 39 17.73 9.79 -18.12
C ARG A 39 19.26 9.83 -18.03
N MET A 40 19.80 10.63 -17.11
CA MET A 40 21.25 10.75 -16.91
C MET A 40 21.89 9.44 -16.45
N ASN A 41 21.16 8.64 -15.68
CA ASN A 41 21.73 7.44 -15.06
C ASN A 41 21.26 6.11 -15.68
N LEU A 42 20.44 6.16 -16.74
CA LEU A 42 19.83 4.96 -17.35
C LEU A 42 20.86 3.92 -17.84
N LYS A 43 22.02 4.39 -18.31
CA LYS A 43 23.08 3.55 -18.89
C LYS A 43 24.23 3.26 -17.92
N GLN A 44 24.11 3.67 -16.65
CA GLN A 44 25.20 3.47 -15.70
C GLN A 44 25.33 1.98 -15.35
N PRO A 45 26.57 1.44 -15.32
CA PRO A 45 26.81 0.05 -15.00
C PRO A 45 26.56 -0.24 -13.52
N ILE A 46 26.45 -1.51 -13.14
CA ILE A 46 26.13 -1.87 -11.75
C ILE A 46 27.25 -1.49 -10.77
N GLU A 47 28.50 -1.47 -11.24
CA GLU A 47 29.67 -1.06 -10.49
C GLU A 47 29.58 0.41 -10.04
N TYR A 48 29.01 1.27 -10.88
CA TYR A 48 28.75 2.68 -10.53
C TYR A 48 27.82 2.77 -9.33
N TRP A 49 26.75 1.98 -9.29
CA TRP A 49 25.79 2.02 -8.18
C TRP A 49 26.35 1.44 -6.87
N ARG A 50 27.31 0.50 -6.97
CA ARG A 50 27.96 -0.10 -5.80
C ARG A 50 28.87 0.87 -5.03
N THR A 51 29.31 1.97 -5.65
CA THR A 51 30.13 2.97 -4.95
C THR A 51 29.32 3.90 -4.06
N PHE A 52 27.99 3.88 -4.13
CA PHE A 52 27.12 4.74 -3.33
C PHE A 52 26.77 4.10 -1.99
N LEU A 53 26.92 4.87 -0.91
CA LEU A 53 26.33 4.56 0.39
C LEU A 53 24.97 5.28 0.50
N TYR A 54 23.88 4.51 0.51
CA TYR A 54 22.53 5.04 0.68
C TYR A 54 22.14 5.04 2.15
N THR A 55 21.53 6.13 2.60
CA THR A 55 21.07 6.31 4.00
C THR A 55 19.62 6.79 4.00
N ASP A 56 18.82 6.28 4.93
CA ASP A 56 17.45 6.75 5.18
C ASP A 56 17.07 6.42 6.63
N GLU A 57 16.09 7.14 7.17
CA GLU A 57 15.51 6.88 8.48
C GLU A 57 14.14 6.23 8.32
N CYS A 58 13.86 5.19 9.12
CA CYS A 58 12.53 4.59 9.12
C CYS A 58 11.99 4.40 10.54
N CYS A 59 10.68 4.54 10.69
CA CYS A 59 10.00 4.26 11.94
C CYS A 59 9.60 2.78 12.01
N SER A 60 10.23 2.02 12.91
CA SER A 60 9.79 0.67 13.26
C SER A 60 8.72 0.73 14.34
N LYS A 61 7.50 0.28 14.03
CA LYS A 61 6.43 0.15 15.03
C LYS A 61 6.51 -1.22 15.69
N CYS A 62 6.60 -1.28 17.02
CA CYS A 62 6.60 -2.54 17.78
C CYS A 62 5.31 -3.35 17.61
N TYR A 63 4.18 -2.66 17.40
CA TYR A 63 2.90 -3.27 17.08
C TYR A 63 2.30 -2.58 15.87
N ALA A 64 2.41 -3.20 14.70
CA ALA A 64 1.65 -2.76 13.53
C ALA A 64 0.24 -3.34 13.65
N ASN A 65 -0.77 -2.48 13.86
CA ASN A 65 -2.19 -2.85 13.79
C ASN A 65 -2.56 -3.26 12.35
N ARG A 66 -2.11 -4.43 11.92
CA ARG A 66 -2.61 -5.08 10.71
C ARG A 66 -3.88 -5.79 11.12
N ALA A 67 -5.02 -5.29 10.65
CA ALA A 67 -6.26 -6.03 10.76
C ALA A 67 -6.06 -7.41 10.11
N GLY A 68 -6.13 -8.47 10.93
CA GLY A 68 -6.12 -9.84 10.43
C GLY A 68 -7.36 -10.06 9.57
N ARG A 69 -7.19 -10.63 8.37
CA ARG A 69 -8.35 -11.10 7.60
C ARG A 69 -8.84 -12.39 8.26
N VAL A 70 -10.07 -12.38 8.77
CA VAL A 70 -10.73 -13.57 9.33
C VAL A 70 -11.75 -14.08 8.32
N LEU A 71 -11.75 -15.38 8.07
CA LEU A 71 -12.78 -16.05 7.27
C LEU A 71 -13.95 -16.42 8.17
N ARG A 72 -15.18 -16.17 7.70
CA ARG A 72 -16.42 -16.46 8.43
C ARG A 72 -17.45 -17.04 7.46
N ALA A 73 -18.25 -18.01 7.90
CA ALA A 73 -19.37 -18.47 7.08
C ALA A 73 -20.47 -17.39 7.04
N PRO A 74 -21.29 -17.36 5.98
CA PRO A 74 -22.42 -16.44 5.92
C PRO A 74 -23.36 -16.69 7.11
N LYS A 75 -23.70 -15.63 7.86
CA LYS A 75 -24.60 -15.60 9.04
C LYS A 75 -24.02 -16.05 10.38
N ASP A 76 -22.72 -16.35 10.48
CA ASP A 76 -22.14 -16.57 11.81
C ASP A 76 -22.10 -15.27 12.63
N GLU A 77 -22.34 -15.40 13.93
CA GLU A 77 -22.22 -14.32 14.90
C GLU A 77 -20.76 -13.86 15.07
N TRP A 78 -20.60 -12.67 15.65
CA TRP A 78 -19.27 -12.14 15.95
C TRP A 78 -18.62 -12.98 17.04
N ASN A 79 -17.45 -13.56 16.74
CA ASN A 79 -16.68 -14.32 17.72
C ASN A 79 -15.71 -13.39 18.47
N PRO A 80 -15.89 -13.18 19.79
CA PRO A 80 -15.07 -12.24 20.55
C PRO A 80 -13.59 -12.60 20.62
N LYS A 81 -13.25 -13.86 20.38
CA LYS A 81 -11.88 -14.38 20.35
C LYS A 81 -10.98 -13.67 19.31
N TYR A 82 -11.57 -13.07 18.28
CA TYR A 82 -10.84 -12.39 17.21
C TYR A 82 -10.84 -10.87 17.35
N PHE A 83 -11.44 -10.31 18.41
CA PHE A 83 -11.27 -8.90 18.72
C PHE A 83 -9.84 -8.67 19.20
N LEU A 84 -9.18 -7.65 18.64
CA LEU A 84 -7.89 -7.20 19.16
C LEU A 84 -8.15 -6.57 20.53
N GLU A 85 -7.60 -7.15 21.59
CA GLU A 85 -7.54 -6.47 22.89
C GLU A 85 -6.78 -5.16 22.69
N VAL A 86 -7.48 -4.04 22.87
CA VAL A 86 -6.86 -2.71 22.82
C VAL A 86 -5.99 -2.61 24.06
N GLN A 87 -4.72 -2.97 23.97
CA GLN A 87 -3.76 -2.64 25.01
C GLN A 87 -3.66 -1.11 25.08
N ASN A 88 -3.90 -0.58 26.28
CA ASN A 88 -3.87 0.85 26.56
C ASN A 88 -2.58 1.49 26.01
N MET A 89 -2.77 2.47 25.13
CA MET A 89 -1.71 3.22 24.45
C MET A 89 -1.06 4.21 25.43
N ASP A 90 -0.10 3.74 26.22
CA ASP A 90 0.92 4.61 26.82
C ASP A 90 2.18 4.54 25.93
N CYS A 91 2.12 5.15 24.76
CA CYS A 91 3.30 5.33 23.92
C CYS A 91 3.63 6.83 23.78
N PHE A 92 4.63 7.24 24.57
CA PHE A 92 5.49 8.42 24.43
C PHE A 92 4.78 9.78 24.31
N ARG A 93 4.57 10.43 25.45
CA ARG A 93 4.69 11.89 25.54
C ARG A 93 6.18 12.23 25.49
N ALA A 94 6.65 12.75 24.36
CA ALA A 94 7.90 13.49 24.23
C ALA A 94 7.56 14.83 23.56
#